data_AF-A0A9W9VLC5-F1
#
_entry.id   AF-A0A9W9VLC5-F1
#
_cell.length_a   1.000
_cell.length_b   1.000
_cell.length_c   1.000
_cell.angle_alpha   90.00
_cell.angle_beta   90.00
_cell.angle_gamma   90.00
#
_symmetry.space_group_name_H-M   'P 1'
#
loop_
_entity.id
_entity.type
_entity.pdbx_description
1 polymer ?
#
loop_
_entity_poly.entity_id
_entity_poly.type
_entity_poly.pdbx_seq_one_letter_code
_entity_poly.pdbx_strand_id
1 'polypeptide(L)'
;MGEVIPSGKKQIILNAFVMNTPGHLAPGLWKHPRNKTDQYKTLSFWTDLAQLLDKAGFHAMFLADTLGAYDVYKGPSNVVPALASGAQFPVNDPLYLVPAMSAVTKNLIFGVTASVTYEKPYALARRLSTVDHLSQGRLAWNIVTSYLDSAARNHGLNEQIPHDERYAIADEYLEVLYKLWEGSFRDDAVLADRQLGTYIASDGVREINHKGKYFDVPGPHFCEPSPQRTPFLFQAGVSEAGGQFGGKHGEAIFIGGQTPEGTRLTVDNIRNIAKQHGRDPNHIKVIVGINVIVAATDEEAKAKREDYLQYADDEGALALFGGWTGIDLSSHADDEDFRFSDSPRVQSIVRRWSATVPGTDSLPWTKRRIVEYISVGGLQAKVVGSPTTVADGLERWVEISDVDGFNLAHIVNPGTFEDIVEFLLPELRRRGCSERMLRKKVLQLAKCSLDRSVCQKIILEASTSGGQGKPFLGIRRTKAILVSSTCIYKVSG
;
A
#
# COMPACT_ATOMS: atom_id res chain seq x y z
N MET A 1 6.06 -29.41 -22.36
CA MET A 1 6.69 -30.08 -21.20
C MET A 1 6.37 -29.24 -19.98
N GLY A 2 5.58 -29.77 -19.05
CA GLY A 2 5.19 -29.03 -17.85
C GLY A 2 6.35 -29.02 -16.86
N GLU A 3 6.88 -27.83 -16.54
CA GLU A 3 7.80 -27.66 -15.43
C GLU A 3 7.08 -28.01 -14.14
N VAL A 4 7.60 -29.03 -13.45
CA VAL A 4 7.19 -29.40 -12.11
C VAL A 4 7.75 -28.34 -11.15
N ILE A 5 6.90 -27.41 -10.72
CA ILE A 5 7.23 -26.41 -9.71
C ILE A 5 7.50 -27.16 -8.39
N PRO A 6 8.63 -26.93 -7.70
CA PRO A 6 8.88 -27.52 -6.39
C PRO A 6 7.79 -27.07 -5.41
N SER A 7 6.93 -28.00 -4.98
CA SER A 7 5.88 -27.72 -4.01
C SER A 7 6.49 -27.55 -2.61
N GLY A 8 6.42 -26.33 -2.06
CA GLY A 8 6.79 -26.08 -0.66
C GLY A 8 7.25 -24.66 -0.31
N LYS A 9 7.62 -23.82 -1.29
CA LYS A 9 8.07 -22.44 -1.04
C LYS A 9 6.90 -21.44 -0.95
N LYS A 10 7.00 -20.51 0.00
CA LYS A 10 6.05 -19.40 0.20
C LYS A 10 6.00 -18.54 -1.07
N GLN A 11 4.81 -18.30 -1.59
CA GLN A 11 4.62 -17.44 -2.76
C GLN A 11 4.81 -15.98 -2.37
N ILE A 12 5.68 -15.28 -3.10
CA ILE A 12 6.02 -13.89 -2.82
C ILE A 12 4.98 -12.97 -3.46
N ILE A 13 4.34 -12.15 -2.63
CA ILE A 13 3.46 -11.08 -3.09
C ILE A 13 4.32 -9.96 -3.67
N LEU A 14 4.03 -9.55 -4.91
CA LEU A 14 4.76 -8.49 -5.60
C LEU A 14 3.80 -7.37 -5.98
N ASN A 15 4.02 -6.20 -5.38
CA ASN A 15 3.26 -5.00 -5.68
C ASN A 15 4.15 -3.96 -6.35
N ALA A 16 3.63 -3.27 -7.34
CA ALA A 16 4.28 -2.11 -7.94
C ALA A 16 3.99 -0.87 -7.08
N PHE A 17 5.03 -0.25 -6.51
CA PHE A 17 4.87 0.92 -5.64
C PHE A 17 5.05 2.22 -6.45
N VAL A 18 3.94 2.94 -6.63
CA VAL A 18 3.83 4.11 -7.50
C VAL A 18 3.10 5.24 -6.80
N MET A 19 3.13 6.44 -7.38
CA MET A 19 2.42 7.62 -6.89
C MET A 19 2.08 8.50 -8.08
N ASN A 20 0.94 9.19 -8.04
CA ASN A 20 0.45 10.02 -9.14
C ASN A 20 1.15 11.41 -9.16
N THR A 21 2.44 11.39 -9.47
CA THR A 21 3.39 12.52 -9.38
C THR A 21 4.54 12.30 -10.37
N PRO A 22 5.26 13.35 -10.83
CA PRO A 22 6.46 13.20 -11.66
C PRO A 22 7.64 12.52 -10.92
N GLY A 23 7.76 12.66 -9.60
CA GLY A 23 8.82 12.02 -8.82
C GLY A 23 8.28 11.45 -7.51
N HIS A 24 8.48 10.15 -7.25
CA HIS A 24 8.01 9.48 -6.03
C HIS A 24 9.11 9.35 -4.97
N LEU A 25 10.02 8.38 -5.13
CA LEU A 25 11.11 8.09 -4.19
C LEU A 25 12.51 8.33 -4.77
N ALA A 26 12.59 8.71 -6.04
CA ALA A 26 13.83 8.99 -6.76
C ALA A 26 13.78 10.42 -7.35
N PRO A 27 14.04 11.46 -6.54
CA PRO A 27 13.94 12.85 -6.96
C PRO A 27 14.93 13.15 -8.10
N GLY A 28 14.46 13.86 -9.12
CA GLY A 28 15.26 14.21 -10.31
C GLY A 28 15.26 13.15 -11.42
N LEU A 29 14.92 11.90 -11.12
CA LEU A 29 14.97 10.81 -12.12
C LEU A 29 13.92 10.92 -13.22
N TRP A 30 12.96 11.86 -13.13
CA TRP A 30 12.06 12.19 -14.24
C TRP A 30 12.83 12.64 -15.49
N LYS A 31 14.05 13.17 -15.33
CA LYS A 31 14.96 13.57 -16.42
C LYS A 31 15.59 12.39 -17.17
N HIS A 32 15.62 11.21 -16.56
CA HIS A 32 16.31 10.06 -17.13
C HIS A 32 15.57 9.55 -18.39
N PRO A 33 16.24 9.24 -19.52
CA PRO A 33 15.59 8.92 -20.80
C PRO A 33 14.62 7.72 -20.78
N ARG A 34 14.83 6.76 -19.88
CA ARG A 34 13.91 5.61 -19.66
C ARG A 34 12.73 5.92 -18.73
N ASN A 35 12.68 7.10 -18.14
CA ASN A 35 11.58 7.51 -17.27
C ASN A 35 10.51 8.26 -18.08
N LYS A 36 9.24 7.99 -17.78
CA LYS A 36 8.08 8.59 -18.44
C LYS A 36 7.11 9.21 -17.44
N THR A 37 7.53 9.43 -16.20
CA THR A 37 6.67 10.00 -15.14
C THR A 37 6.28 11.46 -15.39
N ASP A 38 6.94 12.16 -16.31
CA ASP A 38 6.46 13.44 -16.84
C ASP A 38 5.06 13.34 -17.47
N GLN A 39 4.67 12.13 -17.89
CA GLN A 39 3.36 11.78 -18.45
C GLN A 39 2.33 11.34 -17.39
N TYR A 40 2.56 11.54 -16.09
CA TYR A 40 1.61 11.16 -15.02
C TYR A 40 0.19 11.77 -15.20
N LYS A 41 0.04 12.84 -15.99
CA LYS A 41 -1.26 13.46 -16.32
C LYS A 41 -1.98 12.77 -17.48
N THR A 42 -1.32 11.88 -18.19
CA THR A 42 -1.82 11.21 -19.39
C THR A 42 -2.39 9.85 -19.01
N LEU A 43 -3.66 9.61 -19.35
CA LEU A 43 -4.33 8.37 -18.96
C LEU A 43 -3.64 7.11 -19.51
N SER A 44 -3.10 7.17 -20.73
CA SER A 44 -2.44 6.03 -21.38
C SER A 44 -1.19 5.57 -20.62
N PHE A 45 -0.44 6.48 -20.00
CA PHE A 45 0.71 6.12 -19.15
C PHE A 45 0.31 5.14 -18.05
N TRP A 46 -0.81 5.41 -17.37
CA TRP A 46 -1.33 4.57 -16.29
C TRP A 46 -1.94 3.26 -16.81
N THR A 47 -2.70 3.30 -17.91
CA THR A 47 -3.29 2.08 -18.47
C THR A 47 -2.24 1.13 -19.03
N ASP A 48 -1.19 1.65 -19.66
CA ASP A 48 -0.09 0.86 -20.23
C ASP A 48 0.72 0.19 -19.11
N LEU A 49 1.01 0.94 -18.04
CA LEU A 49 1.66 0.40 -16.85
C LEU A 49 0.80 -0.67 -16.17
N ALA A 50 -0.50 -0.44 -15.98
CA ALA A 50 -1.40 -1.43 -15.40
C ALA A 50 -1.45 -2.72 -16.25
N GLN A 51 -1.47 -2.60 -17.58
CA GLN A 51 -1.43 -3.76 -18.48
C GLN A 51 -0.12 -4.52 -18.39
N LEU A 52 1.03 -3.82 -18.31
CA LEU A 52 2.34 -4.44 -18.12
C LEU A 52 2.34 -5.28 -16.83
N LEU A 53 1.92 -4.69 -15.72
CA LEU A 53 1.89 -5.32 -14.40
C LEU A 53 0.91 -6.52 -14.34
N ASP A 54 -0.30 -6.37 -14.90
CA ASP A 54 -1.31 -7.43 -14.94
C ASP A 54 -0.84 -8.63 -15.78
N LYS A 55 -0.25 -8.39 -16.96
CA LYS A 55 0.29 -9.46 -17.82
C LYS A 55 1.48 -10.18 -17.17
N ALA A 56 2.29 -9.44 -16.43
CA ALA A 56 3.43 -9.94 -15.69
C ALA A 56 3.04 -10.73 -14.42
N GLY A 57 1.81 -10.60 -13.94
CA GLY A 57 1.34 -11.29 -12.74
C GLY A 57 1.73 -10.60 -11.43
N PHE A 58 1.92 -9.28 -11.45
CA PHE A 58 1.94 -8.49 -10.21
C PHE A 58 0.60 -8.63 -9.48
N HIS A 59 0.66 -8.59 -8.16
CA HIS A 59 -0.51 -8.75 -7.30
C HIS A 59 -1.29 -7.45 -7.22
N ALA A 60 -0.61 -6.36 -6.91
CA ALA A 60 -1.22 -5.04 -6.84
C ALA A 60 -0.36 -3.96 -7.48
N MET A 61 -1.04 -2.89 -7.90
CA MET A 61 -0.47 -1.58 -8.08
C MET A 61 -0.83 -0.76 -6.85
N PHE A 62 0.18 -0.47 -6.02
CA PHE A 62 0.03 0.29 -4.78
C PHE A 62 0.33 1.77 -5.07
N LEU A 63 -0.70 2.60 -5.03
CA LEU A 63 -0.66 4.03 -5.29
C LEU A 63 -0.58 4.79 -3.95
N ALA A 64 0.62 5.31 -3.63
CA ALA A 64 0.82 6.26 -2.55
C ALA A 64 0.11 7.60 -2.84
N ASP A 65 -0.12 8.37 -1.78
CA ASP A 65 -0.65 9.72 -1.86
C ASP A 65 -0.20 10.58 -0.68
N THR A 66 -0.20 11.89 -0.88
CA THR A 66 0.04 12.90 0.14
C THR A 66 -0.85 14.10 -0.10
N LEU A 67 -1.47 14.64 0.96
CA LEU A 67 -2.37 15.80 0.88
C LEU A 67 -1.66 17.14 1.15
N GLY A 68 -0.33 17.15 1.13
CA GLY A 68 0.48 18.33 1.40
C GLY A 68 1.87 18.17 0.79
N ALA A 69 2.51 19.29 0.50
CA ALA A 69 3.87 19.32 -0.04
C ALA A 69 4.92 19.09 1.06
N TYR A 70 6.12 18.70 0.64
CA TYR A 70 7.30 18.60 1.51
C TYR A 70 7.90 19.99 1.70
N ASP A 71 7.72 20.59 2.88
CA ASP A 71 7.99 22.00 3.12
C ASP A 71 8.78 22.28 4.42
N VAL A 72 9.59 21.30 4.84
CA VAL A 72 10.43 21.34 6.05
C VAL A 72 11.84 21.86 5.76
N TYR A 73 12.42 21.48 4.62
CA TYR A 73 13.82 21.76 4.30
C TYR A 73 14.01 23.21 3.85
N LYS A 74 15.06 23.86 4.36
CA LYS A 74 15.32 25.30 4.21
C LYS A 74 14.18 26.16 4.75
N GLY A 75 13.73 25.83 5.96
CA GLY A 75 12.71 26.55 6.71
C GLY A 75 11.27 26.09 6.43
N PRO A 76 10.35 26.43 7.35
CA PRO A 76 8.97 25.97 7.28
C PRO A 76 8.23 26.58 6.10
N SER A 77 7.32 25.81 5.49
CA SER A 77 6.51 26.25 4.33
C SER A 77 7.31 26.47 3.05
N ASN A 78 8.54 25.96 2.99
CA ASN A 78 9.38 26.11 1.81
C ASN A 78 9.28 24.90 0.87
N VAL A 79 8.43 25.02 -0.14
CA VAL A 79 8.27 23.97 -1.18
C VAL A 79 9.32 24.04 -2.28
N VAL A 80 10.10 25.13 -2.37
CA VAL A 80 11.02 25.40 -3.48
C VAL A 80 12.00 24.25 -3.74
N PRO A 81 12.62 23.63 -2.71
CA PRO A 81 13.57 22.54 -2.94
C PRO A 81 12.98 21.31 -3.64
N ALA A 82 11.67 21.07 -3.55
CA ALA A 82 11.01 19.94 -4.20
C ALA A 82 10.64 20.19 -5.68
N LEU A 83 10.62 21.46 -6.13
CA LEU A 83 9.99 21.84 -7.40
C LEU A 83 10.75 21.32 -8.63
N ALA A 84 12.07 21.53 -8.68
CA ALA A 84 12.87 21.16 -9.85
C ALA A 84 12.98 19.63 -10.05
N SER A 85 12.99 18.90 -8.95
CA SER A 85 13.08 17.44 -8.91
C SER A 85 11.74 16.73 -9.10
N GLY A 86 10.63 17.45 -9.03
CA GLY A 86 9.29 16.89 -9.01
C GLY A 86 9.02 16.00 -7.80
N ALA A 87 9.72 16.23 -6.68
CA ALA A 87 9.72 15.35 -5.51
C ALA A 87 8.36 15.39 -4.80
N GLN A 88 7.50 14.43 -5.14
CA GLN A 88 6.11 14.31 -4.69
C GLN A 88 5.30 15.60 -4.86
N PHE A 89 5.68 16.40 -5.85
CA PHE A 89 5.03 17.66 -6.19
C PHE A 89 5.17 17.96 -7.69
N PRO A 90 4.09 18.33 -8.39
CA PRO A 90 2.68 18.25 -7.97
C PRO A 90 2.21 16.79 -7.77
N VAL A 91 1.09 16.60 -7.07
CA VAL A 91 0.45 15.29 -6.88
C VAL A 91 -1.03 15.36 -7.26
N ASN A 92 -1.50 14.36 -8.02
CA ASN A 92 -2.90 14.22 -8.43
C ASN A 92 -3.58 13.09 -7.63
N ASP A 93 -4.91 13.15 -7.48
CA ASP A 93 -5.66 12.12 -6.76
C ASP A 93 -5.52 10.74 -7.46
N PRO A 94 -5.08 9.68 -6.74
CA PRO A 94 -4.88 8.35 -7.31
C PRO A 94 -6.16 7.55 -7.56
N LEU A 95 -7.26 7.84 -6.86
CA LEU A 95 -8.49 7.05 -6.94
C LEU A 95 -9.14 7.15 -8.32
N TYR A 96 -9.04 8.30 -8.96
CA TYR A 96 -9.60 8.56 -10.30
C TYR A 96 -8.90 7.79 -11.43
N LEU A 97 -7.70 7.26 -11.19
CA LEU A 97 -7.00 6.42 -12.16
C LEU A 97 -7.61 5.01 -12.24
N VAL A 98 -8.21 4.52 -11.16
CA VAL A 98 -8.59 3.11 -11.01
C VAL A 98 -9.61 2.65 -12.07
N PRO A 99 -10.71 3.37 -12.36
CA PRO A 99 -11.69 2.90 -13.35
C PRO A 99 -11.10 2.66 -14.75
N ALA A 100 -10.16 3.50 -15.18
CA ALA A 100 -9.51 3.35 -16.48
C ALA A 100 -8.52 2.17 -16.48
N MET A 101 -7.69 2.05 -15.44
CA MET A 101 -6.75 0.93 -15.31
C MET A 101 -7.48 -0.40 -15.13
N SER A 102 -8.61 -0.42 -14.42
CA SER A 102 -9.41 -1.62 -14.21
C SER A 102 -10.08 -2.09 -15.50
N ALA A 103 -10.46 -1.18 -16.39
CA ALA A 103 -11.06 -1.52 -17.68
C ALA A 103 -10.10 -2.29 -18.62
N VAL A 104 -8.78 -2.10 -18.46
CA VAL A 104 -7.75 -2.70 -19.33
C VAL A 104 -7.01 -3.89 -18.69
N THR A 105 -7.38 -4.27 -17.46
CA THR A 105 -6.74 -5.35 -16.69
C THR A 105 -7.76 -6.36 -16.18
N LYS A 106 -7.31 -7.58 -15.85
CA LYS A 106 -8.20 -8.66 -15.37
C LYS A 106 -7.95 -9.11 -13.94
N ASN A 107 -6.72 -9.01 -13.44
CA ASN A 107 -6.30 -9.60 -12.16
C ASN A 107 -5.70 -8.59 -11.19
N LEU A 108 -5.04 -7.55 -11.71
CA LEU A 108 -4.34 -6.55 -10.91
C LEU A 108 -5.26 -5.87 -9.89
N ILE A 109 -4.84 -5.87 -8.62
CA ILE A 109 -5.46 -5.13 -7.52
C ILE A 109 -4.96 -3.69 -7.52
N PHE A 110 -5.80 -2.74 -7.16
CA PHE A 110 -5.44 -1.32 -7.06
C PHE A 110 -5.47 -0.88 -5.61
N GLY A 111 -4.30 -0.80 -4.97
CA GLY A 111 -4.14 -0.34 -3.59
C GLY A 111 -4.02 1.17 -3.54
N VAL A 112 -5.12 1.87 -3.30
CA VAL A 112 -5.16 3.34 -3.31
C VAL A 112 -5.01 3.90 -1.92
N THR A 113 -4.08 4.84 -1.73
CA THR A 113 -3.96 5.59 -0.47
C THR A 113 -5.06 6.63 -0.36
N ALA A 114 -5.78 6.64 0.77
CA ALA A 114 -6.70 7.71 1.12
C ALA A 114 -6.66 7.95 2.63
N SER A 115 -6.57 9.22 3.01
CA SER A 115 -6.46 9.61 4.42
C SER A 115 -7.81 9.70 5.11
N VAL A 116 -7.86 9.30 6.39
CA VAL A 116 -9.06 9.41 7.25
C VAL A 116 -9.11 10.72 8.06
N THR A 117 -8.13 11.60 7.88
CA THR A 117 -7.94 12.76 8.77
C THR A 117 -8.80 13.96 8.40
N TYR A 118 -9.03 14.19 7.11
CA TYR A 118 -9.61 15.46 6.63
C TYR A 118 -10.97 15.30 5.93
N GLU A 119 -11.20 14.19 5.23
CA GLU A 119 -12.51 13.90 4.61
C GLU A 119 -13.46 13.26 5.63
N LYS A 120 -14.78 13.39 5.42
CA LYS A 120 -15.78 12.69 6.23
C LYS A 120 -16.05 11.26 5.72
N PRO A 121 -16.31 10.28 6.62
CA PRO A 121 -16.45 8.86 6.27
C PRO A 121 -17.55 8.57 5.25
N TYR A 122 -18.69 9.25 5.32
CA TYR A 122 -19.81 9.00 4.41
C TYR A 122 -19.47 9.27 2.93
N ALA A 123 -18.65 10.30 2.66
CA ALA A 123 -18.21 10.62 1.30
C ALA A 123 -17.23 9.56 0.77
N LEU A 124 -16.23 9.19 1.58
CA LEU A 124 -15.27 8.15 1.21
C LEU A 124 -15.94 6.78 1.01
N ALA A 125 -16.90 6.43 1.86
CA ALA A 125 -17.68 5.18 1.76
C ALA A 125 -18.27 5.01 0.36
N ARG A 126 -18.90 6.08 -0.17
CA ARG A 126 -19.50 6.09 -1.50
C ARG A 126 -18.44 5.98 -2.60
N ARG A 127 -17.34 6.73 -2.49
CA ARG A 127 -16.26 6.72 -3.50
C ARG A 127 -15.62 5.34 -3.61
N LEU A 128 -15.31 4.69 -2.49
CA LEU A 128 -14.71 3.36 -2.49
C LEU A 128 -15.70 2.28 -2.96
N SER A 129 -16.97 2.28 -2.53
CA SER A 129 -17.97 1.34 -3.07
C SER A 129 -18.17 1.49 -4.58
N THR A 130 -18.15 2.73 -5.09
CA THR A 130 -18.26 2.99 -6.53
C THR A 130 -17.09 2.35 -7.30
N VAL A 131 -15.87 2.58 -6.85
CA VAL A 131 -14.67 2.04 -7.50
C VAL A 131 -14.58 0.51 -7.32
N ASP A 132 -15.05 -0.03 -6.21
CA ASP A 132 -15.12 -1.48 -5.99
C ASP A 132 -16.05 -2.17 -7.00
N HIS A 133 -17.23 -1.59 -7.26
CA HIS A 133 -18.13 -2.05 -8.34
C HIS A 133 -17.46 -1.98 -9.71
N LEU A 134 -16.87 -0.83 -10.07
CA LEU A 134 -16.23 -0.61 -11.39
C LEU A 134 -15.00 -1.50 -11.61
N SER A 135 -14.25 -1.77 -10.55
CA SER A 135 -13.07 -2.65 -10.59
C SER A 135 -13.41 -4.14 -10.48
N GLN A 136 -14.68 -4.47 -10.21
CA GLN A 136 -15.20 -5.82 -9.97
C GLN A 136 -14.54 -6.50 -8.77
N GLY A 137 -14.42 -5.79 -7.65
CA GLY A 137 -13.83 -6.34 -6.43
C GLY A 137 -12.30 -6.42 -6.46
N ARG A 138 -11.64 -5.43 -7.07
CA ARG A 138 -10.17 -5.34 -7.14
C ARG A 138 -9.64 -4.06 -6.50
N LEU A 139 -10.46 -3.36 -5.73
CA LEU A 139 -10.04 -2.19 -4.99
C LEU A 139 -9.42 -2.63 -3.66
N ALA A 140 -8.27 -2.08 -3.36
CA ALA A 140 -7.70 -2.10 -2.02
C ALA A 140 -7.50 -0.66 -1.54
N TRP A 141 -7.65 -0.43 -0.25
CA TRP A 141 -7.50 0.89 0.36
C TRP A 141 -6.34 0.85 1.35
N ASN A 142 -5.32 1.68 1.11
CA ASN A 142 -4.27 1.97 2.07
C ASN A 142 -4.71 3.09 3.01
N ILE A 143 -5.04 2.71 4.25
CA ILE A 143 -5.51 3.60 5.30
C ILE A 143 -4.33 4.37 5.89
N VAL A 144 -4.38 5.69 5.81
CA VAL A 144 -3.36 6.58 6.39
C VAL A 144 -4.00 7.68 7.22
N THR A 145 -3.25 8.21 8.18
CA THR A 145 -3.70 9.30 9.07
C THR A 145 -3.07 10.66 8.73
N SER A 146 -2.41 10.79 7.57
CA SER A 146 -1.59 11.95 7.20
C SER A 146 -0.47 12.22 8.22
N TYR A 147 0.56 12.98 7.84
CA TYR A 147 1.65 13.36 8.77
C TYR A 147 2.37 14.67 8.42
N LEU A 148 1.91 15.38 7.39
CA LEU A 148 2.52 16.64 6.94
C LEU A 148 1.71 17.82 7.48
N ASP A 149 2.38 18.80 8.11
CA ASP A 149 1.73 20.04 8.57
C ASP A 149 1.19 20.86 7.40
N SER A 150 1.86 20.80 6.25
CA SER A 150 1.37 21.41 5.01
C SER A 150 -0.03 20.93 4.62
N ALA A 151 -0.36 19.66 4.86
CA ALA A 151 -1.70 19.13 4.63
C ALA A 151 -2.69 19.69 5.66
N ALA A 152 -2.33 19.71 6.94
CA ALA A 152 -3.20 20.22 8.01
C ALA A 152 -3.59 21.69 7.74
N ARG A 153 -2.63 22.52 7.35
CA ARG A 153 -2.84 23.94 7.00
C ARG A 153 -3.79 24.15 5.84
N ASN A 154 -3.64 23.37 4.77
CA ASN A 154 -4.53 23.46 3.61
C ASN A 154 -5.94 22.87 3.85
N HIS A 155 -6.10 22.05 4.90
CA HIS A 155 -7.39 21.53 5.35
C HIS A 155 -8.01 22.31 6.53
N GLY A 156 -7.49 23.52 6.81
CA GLY A 156 -8.10 24.46 7.76
C GLY A 156 -7.70 24.28 9.22
N LEU A 157 -6.65 23.51 9.50
CA LEU A 157 -6.04 23.38 10.82
C LEU A 157 -4.77 24.24 10.92
N ASN A 158 -4.33 24.59 12.12
CA ASN A 158 -3.05 25.31 12.30
C ASN A 158 -1.86 24.36 12.19
N GLU A 159 -2.00 23.16 12.77
CA GLU A 159 -0.98 22.11 12.83
C GLU A 159 -1.67 20.74 12.78
N GLN A 160 -0.87 19.68 12.71
CA GLN A 160 -1.40 18.31 12.76
C GLN A 160 -2.17 18.02 14.04
N ILE A 161 -3.27 17.27 13.89
CA ILE A 161 -3.91 16.58 15.01
C ILE A 161 -2.86 15.66 15.68
N PRO A 162 -2.78 15.61 17.02
CA PRO A 162 -1.82 14.78 17.74
C PRO A 162 -1.81 13.33 17.25
N HIS A 163 -0.62 12.73 17.16
CA HIS A 163 -0.41 11.42 16.53
C HIS A 163 -1.40 10.33 16.98
N ASP A 164 -1.55 10.14 18.29
CA ASP A 164 -2.42 9.09 18.84
C ASP A 164 -3.90 9.41 18.67
N GLU A 165 -4.28 10.69 18.75
CA GLU A 165 -5.65 11.13 18.50
C GLU A 165 -6.07 10.88 17.05
N ARG A 166 -5.15 11.00 16.08
CA ARG A 166 -5.44 10.61 14.69
C ARG A 166 -5.80 9.14 14.55
N TYR A 167 -5.17 8.26 15.33
CA TYR A 167 -5.51 6.83 15.32
C TYR A 167 -6.83 6.55 16.05
N ALA A 168 -7.16 7.31 17.09
CA ALA A 168 -8.48 7.24 17.72
C ALA A 168 -9.60 7.69 16.76
N ILE A 169 -9.37 8.77 15.99
CA ILE A 169 -10.27 9.20 14.91
C ILE A 169 -10.39 8.10 13.85
N ALA A 170 -9.26 7.53 13.42
CA ALA A 170 -9.24 6.46 12.42
C ALA A 170 -10.05 5.23 12.86
N ASP A 171 -9.98 4.85 14.14
CA ASP A 171 -10.72 3.69 14.66
C ASP A 171 -12.23 3.89 14.56
N GLU A 172 -12.74 5.05 14.99
CA GLU A 172 -14.17 5.39 14.85
C GLU A 172 -14.58 5.59 13.39
N TYR A 173 -13.67 6.13 12.55
CA TYR A 173 -13.89 6.27 11.11
C TYR A 173 -14.16 4.91 10.46
N LEU A 174 -13.34 3.90 10.75
CA LEU A 174 -13.52 2.55 10.22
C LEU A 174 -14.79 1.90 10.77
N GLU A 175 -15.15 2.16 12.02
CA GLU A 175 -16.42 1.70 12.57
C GLU A 175 -17.63 2.23 11.78
N VAL A 176 -17.65 3.53 11.46
CA VAL A 176 -18.68 4.13 10.59
C VAL A 176 -18.71 3.42 9.24
N LEU A 177 -17.55 3.25 8.60
CA LEU A 177 -17.46 2.62 7.29
C LEU A 177 -17.93 1.17 7.29
N TYR A 178 -17.53 0.36 8.27
CA TYR A 178 -18.01 -1.02 8.40
C TYR A 178 -19.52 -1.08 8.59
N LYS A 179 -20.08 -0.19 9.42
CA LYS A 179 -21.53 -0.09 9.59
C LYS A 179 -22.23 0.24 8.26
N LEU A 180 -21.68 1.15 7.44
CA LEU A 180 -22.22 1.48 6.12
C LEU A 180 -22.11 0.31 5.13
N TRP A 181 -20.92 -0.22 4.91
CA TRP A 181 -20.64 -1.25 3.89
C TRP A 181 -21.23 -2.63 4.22
N GLU A 182 -21.15 -3.04 5.49
CA GLU A 182 -21.56 -4.38 5.91
C GLU A 182 -22.96 -4.41 6.52
N GLY A 183 -23.36 -3.31 7.18
CA GLY A 183 -24.51 -3.28 8.05
C GLY A 183 -25.77 -2.62 7.48
N SER A 184 -25.63 -1.70 6.52
CA SER A 184 -26.76 -0.91 6.02
C SER A 184 -27.66 -1.66 5.05
N PHE A 185 -27.09 -2.53 4.20
CA PHE A 185 -27.82 -3.36 3.23
C PHE A 185 -27.71 -4.84 3.58
N ARG A 186 -28.85 -5.54 3.60
CA ARG A 186 -28.91 -7.01 3.63
C ARG A 186 -28.33 -7.61 2.34
N ASP A 187 -27.86 -8.86 2.39
CA ASP A 187 -27.19 -9.51 1.25
C ASP A 187 -28.08 -9.70 0.02
N ASP A 188 -29.37 -9.93 0.23
CA ASP A 188 -30.39 -10.13 -0.79
C ASP A 188 -31.32 -8.90 -0.91
N ALA A 189 -30.85 -7.72 -0.49
CA ALA A 189 -31.63 -6.48 -0.54
C ALA A 189 -31.94 -6.04 -1.98
N VAL A 190 -31.01 -6.24 -2.92
CA VAL A 190 -31.19 -5.88 -4.33
C VAL A 190 -31.84 -7.04 -5.07
N LEU A 191 -33.09 -6.85 -5.46
CA LEU A 191 -33.88 -7.84 -6.20
C LEU A 191 -33.78 -7.64 -7.71
N ALA A 192 -33.74 -6.38 -8.15
CA ALA A 192 -33.82 -5.98 -9.56
C ALA A 192 -34.95 -6.71 -10.34
N ASP A 193 -36.09 -6.93 -9.67
CA ASP A 193 -37.21 -7.70 -10.21
C ASP A 193 -38.06 -6.81 -11.14
N ARG A 194 -37.96 -7.10 -12.45
CA ARG A 194 -38.70 -6.37 -13.50
C ARG A 194 -40.19 -6.73 -13.55
N GLN A 195 -40.58 -7.91 -13.08
CA GLN A 195 -41.98 -8.34 -13.10
C GLN A 195 -42.75 -7.72 -11.92
N LEU A 196 -42.14 -7.73 -10.73
CA LEU A 196 -42.69 -7.09 -9.54
C LEU A 196 -42.48 -5.56 -9.51
N GLY A 197 -41.66 -5.02 -10.42
CA GLY A 197 -41.31 -3.59 -10.44
C GLY A 197 -40.53 -3.13 -9.21
N THR A 198 -39.81 -4.06 -8.56
CA THR A 198 -39.13 -3.81 -7.28
C THR A 198 -37.61 -3.97 -7.44
N TYR A 199 -36.87 -2.88 -7.26
CA TYR A 199 -35.41 -2.92 -7.35
C TYR A 199 -34.76 -3.37 -6.03
N ILE A 200 -35.24 -2.84 -4.90
CA ILE A 200 -34.74 -3.14 -3.55
C ILE A 200 -35.92 -3.61 -2.68
N ALA A 201 -35.71 -4.67 -1.91
CA ALA A 201 -36.68 -5.15 -0.92
C ALA A 201 -37.01 -4.06 0.11
N SER A 202 -38.28 -3.90 0.46
CA SER A 202 -38.76 -2.84 1.36
C SER A 202 -38.13 -2.87 2.76
N ASP A 203 -37.64 -4.03 3.19
CA ASP A 203 -36.96 -4.27 4.46
C ASP A 203 -35.44 -4.50 4.31
N GLY A 204 -34.90 -4.28 3.11
CA GLY A 204 -33.52 -4.62 2.74
C GLY A 204 -32.46 -3.58 3.15
N VAL A 205 -32.88 -2.37 3.52
CA VAL A 205 -31.99 -1.23 3.82
C VAL A 205 -32.34 -0.63 5.19
N ARG A 206 -31.32 -0.27 5.96
CA ARG A 206 -31.48 0.41 7.24
C ARG A 206 -30.42 1.48 7.48
N GLU A 207 -30.79 2.46 8.29
CA GLU A 207 -29.86 3.39 8.92
C GLU A 207 -28.88 2.66 9.84
N ILE A 208 -27.66 3.20 9.92
CA ILE A 208 -26.62 2.68 10.80
C ILE A 208 -26.65 3.32 12.19
N ASN A 209 -27.30 4.48 12.33
CA ASN A 209 -27.50 5.21 13.59
C ASN A 209 -26.20 5.35 14.41
N HIS A 210 -25.07 5.63 13.76
CA HIS A 210 -23.80 5.76 14.46
C HIS A 210 -23.72 7.12 15.17
N LYS A 211 -23.41 7.10 16.47
CA LYS A 211 -23.13 8.28 17.29
C LYS A 211 -21.90 8.00 18.16
N GLY A 212 -20.76 8.51 17.76
CA GLY A 212 -19.48 8.37 18.46
C GLY A 212 -18.94 9.71 18.97
N LYS A 213 -17.66 9.73 19.35
CA LYS A 213 -16.97 10.94 19.82
C LYS A 213 -16.68 11.89 18.65
N TYR A 214 -16.34 11.34 17.49
CA TYR A 214 -15.87 12.09 16.33
C TYR A 214 -16.92 12.23 15.21
N PHE A 215 -17.87 11.29 15.12
CA PHE A 215 -18.85 11.23 14.04
C PHE A 215 -20.28 10.96 14.53
N ASP A 216 -21.25 11.65 13.91
CA ASP A 216 -22.69 11.36 14.00
C ASP A 216 -23.19 11.13 12.57
N VAL A 217 -23.52 9.87 12.25
CA VAL A 217 -23.88 9.42 10.90
C VAL A 217 -25.11 8.53 10.97
N PRO A 218 -26.29 9.04 10.61
CA PRO A 218 -27.52 8.24 10.58
C PRO A 218 -27.48 7.11 9.53
N GLY A 219 -26.97 7.39 8.32
CA GLY A 219 -27.10 6.49 7.17
C GLY A 219 -28.43 6.71 6.41
N PRO A 220 -28.91 5.72 5.64
CA PRO A 220 -28.26 4.46 5.25
C PRO A 220 -27.03 4.68 4.35
N HIS A 221 -26.31 3.63 3.97
CA HIS A 221 -25.29 3.72 2.93
C HIS A 221 -25.94 4.11 1.58
N PHE A 222 -25.22 4.87 0.76
CA PHE A 222 -25.76 5.38 -0.50
C PHE A 222 -25.57 4.40 -1.68
N CYS A 223 -24.73 3.38 -1.53
CA CYS A 223 -24.46 2.39 -2.56
C CYS A 223 -24.99 1.02 -2.14
N GLU A 224 -25.53 0.27 -3.11
CA GLU A 224 -25.80 -1.16 -2.91
C GLU A 224 -24.50 -1.96 -2.69
N PRO A 225 -24.57 -3.16 -2.09
CA PRO A 225 -23.39 -3.99 -1.80
C PRO A 225 -22.50 -4.19 -3.03
N SER A 226 -21.24 -3.75 -2.93
CA SER A 226 -20.22 -4.01 -3.93
C SER A 226 -19.66 -5.43 -3.79
N PRO A 227 -18.90 -5.95 -4.78
CA PRO A 227 -18.40 -7.33 -4.76
C PRO A 227 -17.61 -7.71 -3.49
N GLN A 228 -16.86 -6.77 -2.91
CA GLN A 228 -16.16 -6.96 -1.65
C GLN A 228 -16.92 -6.42 -0.43
N ARG A 229 -17.91 -5.53 -0.65
CA ARG A 229 -18.46 -4.59 0.35
C ARG A 229 -17.37 -3.70 0.93
N THR A 230 -16.58 -4.24 1.86
CA THR A 230 -15.37 -3.61 2.40
C THR A 230 -14.20 -3.90 1.45
N PRO A 231 -13.53 -2.89 0.86
CA PRO A 231 -12.36 -3.12 0.02
C PRO A 231 -11.22 -3.73 0.85
N PHE A 232 -10.25 -4.37 0.19
CA PHE A 232 -9.11 -4.98 0.88
C PHE A 232 -8.29 -3.91 1.62
N LEU A 233 -8.04 -4.10 2.92
CA LEU A 233 -7.44 -3.07 3.76
C LEU A 233 -5.92 -3.20 3.86
N PHE A 234 -5.23 -2.31 3.16
CA PHE A 234 -3.83 -1.98 3.44
C PHE A 234 -3.73 -0.98 4.60
N GLN A 235 -2.63 -1.06 5.34
CA GLN A 235 -2.26 -0.08 6.36
C GLN A 235 -0.73 0.04 6.40
N ALA A 236 -0.17 1.20 6.79
CA ALA A 236 1.27 1.44 6.72
C ALA A 236 1.95 1.96 8.01
N GLY A 237 1.20 2.08 9.11
CA GLY A 237 1.68 2.63 10.37
C GLY A 237 2.19 1.55 11.34
N VAL A 238 3.45 1.66 11.75
CA VAL A 238 4.13 0.70 12.65
C VAL A 238 4.52 1.29 14.02
N SER A 239 4.08 2.51 14.33
CA SER A 239 4.16 3.06 15.70
C SER A 239 3.31 2.21 16.66
N GLU A 240 3.37 2.44 17.98
CA GLU A 240 2.54 1.68 18.91
C GLU A 240 1.04 1.79 18.57
N ALA A 241 0.51 3.01 18.45
CA ALA A 241 -0.87 3.25 18.02
C ALA A 241 -1.14 2.71 16.60
N GLY A 242 -0.19 2.87 15.67
CA GLY A 242 -0.32 2.37 14.30
C GLY A 242 -0.35 0.85 14.19
N GLY A 243 0.47 0.16 14.97
CA GLY A 243 0.54 -1.29 15.05
C GLY A 243 -0.70 -1.87 15.71
N GLN A 244 -1.23 -1.24 16.76
CA GLN A 244 -2.51 -1.60 17.36
C GLN A 244 -3.65 -1.48 16.34
N PHE A 245 -3.74 -0.34 15.66
CA PHE A 245 -4.72 -0.11 14.60
C PHE A 245 -4.57 -1.12 13.44
N GLY A 246 -3.34 -1.35 12.96
CA GLY A 246 -3.04 -2.28 11.88
C GLY A 246 -3.35 -3.73 12.26
N GLY A 247 -3.01 -4.17 13.46
CA GLY A 247 -3.34 -5.51 13.94
C GLY A 247 -4.84 -5.72 14.13
N LYS A 248 -5.59 -4.68 14.50
CA LYS A 248 -7.07 -4.71 14.59
C LYS A 248 -7.74 -4.78 13.21
N HIS A 249 -7.34 -3.92 12.27
CA HIS A 249 -8.07 -3.71 11.01
C HIS A 249 -7.38 -4.22 9.75
N GLY A 250 -6.06 -4.16 9.67
CA GLY A 250 -5.34 -4.38 8.41
C GLY A 250 -5.35 -5.84 7.95
N GLU A 251 -5.44 -6.06 6.65
CA GLU A 251 -5.28 -7.35 5.98
C GLU A 251 -3.91 -7.49 5.33
N ALA A 252 -3.34 -6.35 4.90
CA ALA A 252 -1.93 -6.26 4.59
C ALA A 252 -1.28 -5.03 5.22
N ILE A 253 -0.18 -5.23 5.93
CA ILE A 253 0.57 -4.16 6.58
C ILE A 253 1.83 -3.88 5.77
N PHE A 254 1.89 -2.69 5.19
CA PHE A 254 3.07 -2.15 4.54
C PHE A 254 4.04 -1.63 5.60
N ILE A 255 5.25 -2.17 5.64
CA ILE A 255 6.29 -1.76 6.58
C ILE A 255 7.57 -1.32 5.87
N GLY A 256 8.27 -0.39 6.49
CA GLY A 256 9.67 -0.12 6.18
C GLY A 256 10.60 -1.13 6.87
N GLY A 257 11.81 -1.29 6.34
CA GLY A 257 12.83 -2.14 6.93
C GLY A 257 14.20 -1.83 6.34
N GLN A 258 15.26 -2.11 7.09
CA GLN A 258 16.65 -2.00 6.62
C GLN A 258 17.33 -3.35 6.51
N THR A 259 17.06 -4.27 7.45
CA THR A 259 17.58 -5.64 7.45
C THR A 259 16.45 -6.63 7.75
N PRO A 260 16.50 -7.85 7.19
CA PRO A 260 15.53 -8.89 7.51
C PRO A 260 15.42 -9.19 9.01
N GLU A 261 16.54 -9.22 9.73
CA GLU A 261 16.60 -9.53 11.16
C GLU A 261 15.85 -8.49 11.99
N GLY A 262 16.08 -7.20 11.71
CA GLY A 262 15.37 -6.12 12.38
C GLY A 262 13.89 -6.11 12.04
N THR A 263 13.54 -6.45 10.81
CA THR A 263 12.15 -6.49 10.35
C THR A 263 11.33 -7.64 10.94
N ARG A 264 11.96 -8.78 11.29
CA ARG A 264 11.28 -9.89 12.00
C ARG A 264 10.55 -9.41 13.25
N LEU A 265 11.18 -8.53 14.04
CA LEU A 265 10.58 -8.00 15.27
C LEU A 265 9.25 -7.27 15.01
N THR A 266 9.21 -6.47 13.95
CA THR A 266 7.99 -5.76 13.53
C THR A 266 6.92 -6.73 13.05
N VAL A 267 7.30 -7.73 12.24
CA VAL A 267 6.39 -8.77 11.73
C VAL A 267 5.75 -9.55 12.89
N ASP A 268 6.58 -10.01 13.83
CA ASP A 268 6.12 -10.77 15.01
C ASP A 268 5.19 -9.92 15.88
N ASN A 269 5.52 -8.65 16.09
CA ASN A 269 4.69 -7.73 16.86
C ASN A 269 3.30 -7.52 16.22
N ILE A 270 3.24 -7.22 14.91
CA ILE A 270 1.98 -7.04 14.17
C ILE A 270 1.09 -8.28 14.31
N ARG A 271 1.68 -9.46 14.11
CA ARG A 271 0.97 -10.74 14.22
C ARG A 271 0.51 -11.04 15.64
N ASN A 272 1.29 -10.67 16.65
CA ASN A 272 0.89 -10.83 18.06
C ASN A 272 -0.26 -9.89 18.44
N ILE A 273 -0.25 -8.64 17.99
CA ILE A 273 -1.37 -7.71 18.16
C ILE A 273 -2.64 -8.28 17.51
N ALA A 274 -2.54 -8.85 16.30
CA ALA A 274 -3.67 -9.51 15.65
C ALA A 274 -4.28 -10.63 16.53
N LYS A 275 -3.44 -11.47 17.17
CA LYS A 275 -3.90 -12.50 18.13
C LYS A 275 -4.63 -11.89 19.30
N GLN A 276 -4.14 -10.77 19.85
CA GLN A 276 -4.77 -10.08 20.98
C GLN A 276 -6.18 -9.58 20.63
N HIS A 277 -6.44 -9.21 19.37
CA HIS A 277 -7.77 -8.90 18.85
C HIS A 277 -8.61 -10.14 18.44
N GLY A 278 -8.07 -11.34 18.64
CA GLY A 278 -8.73 -12.61 18.30
C GLY A 278 -8.76 -12.91 16.80
N ARG A 279 -7.83 -12.35 16.03
CA ARG A 279 -7.67 -12.63 14.59
C ARG A 279 -6.60 -13.71 14.38
N ASP A 280 -6.76 -14.52 13.33
CA ASP A 280 -5.69 -15.41 12.88
C ASP A 280 -4.54 -14.55 12.30
N PRO A 281 -3.31 -14.63 12.86
CA PRO A 281 -2.16 -13.91 12.34
C PRO A 281 -1.84 -14.17 10.88
N ASN A 282 -2.18 -15.35 10.37
CA ASN A 282 -1.91 -15.73 8.98
C ASN A 282 -2.82 -14.99 7.99
N HIS A 283 -3.90 -14.37 8.47
CA HIS A 283 -4.74 -13.49 7.67
C HIS A 283 -4.11 -12.10 7.45
N ILE A 284 -3.08 -11.73 8.23
CA ILE A 284 -2.33 -10.50 8.00
C ILE A 284 -1.12 -10.80 7.11
N LYS A 285 -1.07 -10.16 5.94
CA LYS A 285 0.10 -10.17 5.06
C LYS A 285 1.03 -9.03 5.40
N VAL A 286 2.30 -9.30 5.62
CA VAL A 286 3.28 -8.23 5.88
C VAL A 286 4.10 -7.97 4.62
N ILE A 287 4.00 -6.76 4.09
CA ILE A 287 4.62 -6.36 2.82
C ILE A 287 5.71 -5.34 3.12
N VAL A 288 6.96 -5.62 2.74
CA VAL A 288 8.08 -4.70 3.00
C VAL A 288 8.37 -3.83 1.77
N GLY A 289 8.66 -2.56 2.00
CA GLY A 289 9.15 -1.66 0.95
C GLY A 289 10.59 -1.98 0.61
N ILE A 290 10.86 -2.25 -0.66
CA ILE A 290 12.22 -2.48 -1.15
C ILE A 290 12.40 -1.88 -2.53
N ASN A 291 13.60 -1.39 -2.80
CA ASN A 291 13.99 -0.99 -4.14
C ASN A 291 14.91 -2.05 -4.77
N VAL A 292 14.68 -2.34 -6.04
CA VAL A 292 15.45 -3.31 -6.81
C VAL A 292 16.02 -2.64 -8.05
N ILE A 293 17.32 -2.84 -8.28
CA ILE A 293 17.97 -2.55 -9.57
C ILE A 293 18.48 -3.88 -10.10
N VAL A 294 17.83 -4.38 -11.14
CA VAL A 294 18.16 -5.66 -11.76
C VAL A 294 18.65 -5.45 -13.20
N ALA A 295 19.67 -6.21 -13.59
CA ALA A 295 20.18 -6.30 -14.96
C ALA A 295 20.64 -7.73 -15.22
N ALA A 296 21.24 -8.03 -16.38
CA ALA A 296 21.67 -9.40 -16.69
C ALA A 296 22.82 -9.86 -15.77
N THR A 297 23.69 -8.94 -15.36
CA THR A 297 24.84 -9.19 -14.46
C THR A 297 24.87 -8.23 -13.27
N ASP A 298 25.65 -8.56 -12.24
CA ASP A 298 25.85 -7.68 -11.09
C ASP A 298 26.56 -6.37 -11.49
N GLU A 299 27.51 -6.46 -12.41
CA GLU A 299 28.27 -5.34 -12.95
C GLU A 299 27.35 -4.36 -13.71
N GLU A 300 26.46 -4.88 -14.55
CA GLU A 300 25.47 -4.06 -15.26
C GLU A 300 24.47 -3.40 -14.31
N ALA A 301 24.05 -4.10 -13.26
CA ALA A 301 23.14 -3.53 -12.27
C ALA A 301 23.81 -2.41 -11.46
N LYS A 302 25.10 -2.57 -11.11
CA LYS A 302 25.90 -1.51 -10.49
C LYS A 302 26.10 -0.33 -11.44
N ALA A 303 26.46 -0.58 -12.70
CA ALA A 303 26.61 0.48 -13.70
C ALA A 303 25.30 1.26 -13.89
N LYS A 304 24.16 0.56 -13.92
CA LYS A 304 22.82 1.16 -13.98
C LYS A 304 22.51 2.03 -12.75
N ARG A 305 22.92 1.61 -11.55
CA ARG A 305 22.83 2.44 -10.34
C ARG A 305 23.65 3.72 -10.46
N GLU A 306 24.89 3.62 -10.92
CA GLU A 306 25.75 4.80 -11.09
C GLU A 306 25.20 5.77 -12.14
N ASP A 307 24.64 5.24 -13.23
CA ASP A 307 23.94 6.03 -14.25
C ASP A 307 22.75 6.80 -13.64
N TYR A 308 21.89 6.12 -12.86
CA TYR A 308 20.77 6.77 -12.17
C TYR A 308 21.20 7.90 -11.22
N LEU A 309 22.31 7.73 -10.51
CA LEU A 309 22.84 8.76 -9.61
C LEU A 309 23.23 10.05 -10.34
N GLN A 310 23.58 9.99 -11.63
CA GLN A 310 23.89 11.19 -12.42
C GLN A 310 22.68 12.11 -12.62
N TYR A 311 21.46 11.57 -12.48
CA TYR A 311 20.20 12.32 -12.65
C TYR A 311 19.57 12.76 -11.33
N ALA A 312 20.12 12.29 -10.20
CA ALA A 312 19.67 12.66 -8.87
C ALA A 312 19.60 14.18 -8.68
N ASP A 313 18.70 14.61 -7.81
CA ASP A 313 18.58 16.02 -7.43
C ASP A 313 18.72 16.17 -5.92
N ASP A 314 19.80 16.81 -5.50
CA ASP A 314 20.19 16.94 -4.09
C ASP A 314 19.15 17.72 -3.27
N GLU A 315 18.61 18.80 -3.83
CA GLU A 315 17.60 19.63 -3.17
C GLU A 315 16.29 18.86 -2.97
N GLY A 316 15.85 18.13 -4.00
CA GLY A 316 14.69 17.24 -3.92
C GLY A 316 14.88 16.12 -2.92
N ALA A 317 16.07 15.51 -2.89
CA ALA A 317 16.44 14.49 -1.93
C ALA A 317 16.35 15.01 -0.48
N LEU A 318 16.90 16.19 -0.22
CA LEU A 318 16.86 16.82 1.10
C LEU A 318 15.45 17.29 1.48
N ALA A 319 14.62 17.72 0.51
CA ALA A 319 13.21 18.03 0.73
C ALA A 319 12.42 16.80 1.20
N LEU A 320 12.62 15.66 0.53
CA LEU A 320 11.99 14.39 0.92
C LEU A 320 12.47 13.93 2.30
N PHE A 321 13.79 13.98 2.55
CA PHE A 321 14.34 13.67 3.87
C PHE A 321 13.71 14.55 4.96
N GLY A 322 13.59 15.85 4.68
CA GLY A 322 12.96 16.81 5.58
C GLY A 322 11.52 16.46 5.92
N GLY A 323 10.66 16.19 4.93
CA GLY A 323 9.28 15.84 5.24
C GLY A 323 9.12 14.45 5.86
N TRP A 324 9.90 13.44 5.46
CA TRP A 324 9.82 12.10 6.07
C TRP A 324 10.28 12.04 7.52
N THR A 325 11.26 12.88 7.87
CA THR A 325 11.91 12.82 9.18
C THR A 325 11.57 14.00 10.08
N GLY A 326 11.02 15.08 9.53
CA GLY A 326 10.85 16.37 10.22
C GLY A 326 12.16 17.10 10.51
N ILE A 327 13.25 16.79 9.81
CA ILE A 327 14.59 17.33 10.07
C ILE A 327 15.05 18.21 8.91
N ASP A 328 15.36 19.47 9.20
CA ASP A 328 15.96 20.38 8.23
C ASP A 328 17.51 20.31 8.25
N LEU A 329 18.07 19.56 7.29
CA LEU A 329 19.52 19.43 7.13
C LEU A 329 20.21 20.68 6.55
N SER A 330 19.48 21.74 6.19
CA SER A 330 20.10 22.97 5.65
C SER A 330 20.89 23.73 6.71
N SER A 331 20.55 23.54 7.98
CA SER A 331 21.24 24.12 9.14
C SER A 331 22.55 23.41 9.49
N HIS A 332 22.80 22.24 8.91
CA HIS A 332 23.97 21.42 9.17
C HIS A 332 25.07 21.61 8.12
N ALA A 333 26.34 21.47 8.52
CA ALA A 333 27.47 21.54 7.62
C ALA A 333 27.49 20.37 6.63
N ASP A 334 28.01 20.57 5.42
CA ASP A 334 27.99 19.56 4.36
C ASP A 334 28.90 18.36 4.67
N ASP A 335 30.00 18.61 5.38
CA ASP A 335 31.02 17.63 5.78
C ASP A 335 30.78 17.05 7.19
N GLU A 336 29.72 17.48 7.89
CA GLU A 336 29.32 16.90 9.18
C GLU A 336 29.09 15.39 9.03
N ASP A 337 29.75 14.60 9.88
CA ASP A 337 29.46 13.17 9.97
C ASP A 337 28.27 12.94 10.89
N PHE A 338 27.10 12.74 10.28
CA PHE A 338 25.84 12.61 10.99
C PHE A 338 25.75 11.36 11.89
N ARG A 339 26.72 10.43 11.83
CA ARG A 339 26.87 9.35 12.83
C ARG A 339 27.14 9.89 14.25
N PHE A 340 27.70 11.08 14.33
CA PHE A 340 28.06 11.78 15.57
C PHE A 340 27.31 13.09 15.75
N SER A 341 26.24 13.32 14.98
CA SER A 341 25.43 14.55 15.08
C SER A 341 24.89 14.75 16.50
N ASP A 342 24.83 16.02 16.94
CA ASP A 342 24.21 16.42 18.20
C ASP A 342 22.68 16.33 18.16
N SER A 343 22.09 16.20 16.98
CA SER A 343 20.66 15.93 16.81
C SER A 343 20.38 14.43 17.01
N PRO A 344 19.72 14.02 18.13
CA PRO A 344 19.54 12.59 18.42
C PRO A 344 18.72 11.86 17.35
N ARG A 345 17.79 12.58 16.72
CA ARG A 345 16.93 12.03 15.66
C ARG A 345 17.72 11.73 14.38
N VAL A 346 18.56 12.68 13.94
CA VAL A 346 19.44 12.48 12.79
C VAL A 346 20.43 11.35 13.07
N GLN A 347 21.07 11.42 14.24
CA GLN A 347 22.07 10.45 14.66
C GLN A 347 21.50 9.03 14.68
N SER A 348 20.30 8.83 15.22
CA SER A 348 19.65 7.51 15.25
C SER A 348 19.38 6.95 13.85
N ILE A 349 18.83 7.76 12.94
CA ILE A 349 18.55 7.34 11.56
C ILE A 349 19.85 6.94 10.85
N VAL A 350 20.87 7.80 10.95
CA VAL A 350 22.13 7.64 10.24
C VAL A 350 22.99 6.51 10.81
N ARG A 351 23.06 6.35 12.14
CA ARG A 351 23.76 5.20 12.75
C ARG A 351 23.14 3.87 12.31
N ARG A 352 21.81 3.81 12.20
CA ARG A 352 21.13 2.63 11.67
C ARG A 352 21.60 2.37 10.23
N TRP A 353 21.61 3.37 9.36
CA TRP A 353 22.07 3.17 7.98
C TRP A 353 23.55 2.80 7.89
N SER A 354 24.42 3.45 8.65
CA SER A 354 25.85 3.10 8.70
C SER A 354 26.05 1.63 9.10
N ALA A 355 25.26 1.12 10.04
CA ALA A 355 25.35 -0.28 10.48
C ALA A 355 24.73 -1.29 9.50
N THR A 356 23.76 -0.88 8.65
CA THR A 356 22.96 -1.82 7.86
C THR A 356 23.16 -1.72 6.35
N VAL A 357 23.64 -0.58 5.84
CA VAL A 357 23.90 -0.39 4.41
C VAL A 357 25.25 -1.01 4.07
N PRO A 358 25.30 -2.03 3.19
CA PRO A 358 26.54 -2.76 2.90
C PRO A 358 27.69 -1.84 2.49
N GLY A 359 28.86 -2.01 3.12
CA GLY A 359 30.08 -1.28 2.80
C GLY A 359 30.16 0.17 3.30
N THR A 360 29.32 0.57 4.27
CA THR A 360 29.27 1.96 4.77
C THR A 360 29.48 2.12 6.28
N ASP A 361 29.83 1.05 6.99
CA ASP A 361 30.07 1.02 8.43
C ASP A 361 31.24 1.92 8.87
N SER A 362 32.31 1.91 8.07
CA SER A 362 33.52 2.69 8.31
C SER A 362 33.50 4.08 7.67
N LEU A 363 32.51 4.38 6.82
CA LEU A 363 32.45 5.63 6.05
C LEU A 363 31.70 6.75 6.79
N PRO A 364 32.13 8.03 6.68
CA PRO A 364 31.44 9.15 7.30
C PRO A 364 30.07 9.37 6.64
N TRP A 365 28.98 9.50 7.38
CA TRP A 365 27.69 9.80 6.75
C TRP A 365 27.46 11.30 6.67
N THR A 366 27.96 11.90 5.59
CA THR A 366 27.80 13.32 5.24
C THR A 366 26.46 13.60 4.57
N LYS A 367 26.13 14.88 4.36
CA LYS A 367 24.91 15.29 3.64
C LYS A 367 24.87 14.67 2.25
N ARG A 368 26.01 14.69 1.55
CA ARG A 368 26.19 14.05 0.25
C ARG A 368 25.87 12.54 0.28
N ARG A 369 26.35 11.80 1.29
CA ARG A 369 26.08 10.36 1.40
C ARG A 369 24.61 10.06 1.70
N ILE A 370 23.96 10.90 2.51
CA ILE A 370 22.51 10.83 2.73
C ILE A 370 21.77 11.01 1.40
N VAL A 371 22.13 12.06 0.63
CA VAL A 371 21.56 12.32 -0.69
C VAL A 371 21.77 11.15 -1.63
N GLU A 372 23.00 10.66 -1.79
CA GLU A 372 23.31 9.50 -2.65
C GLU A 372 22.49 8.26 -2.25
N TYR A 373 22.27 8.03 -0.95
CA TYR A 373 21.49 6.89 -0.47
C TYR A 373 19.98 7.02 -0.76
N ILE A 374 19.41 8.21 -0.62
CA ILE A 374 17.96 8.43 -0.78
C ILE A 374 17.54 8.72 -2.24
N SER A 375 18.44 9.24 -3.07
CA SER A 375 18.16 9.59 -4.46
C SER A 375 17.81 8.38 -5.33
N VAL A 376 18.17 7.17 -4.89
CA VAL A 376 17.89 5.92 -5.58
C VAL A 376 17.09 4.99 -4.65
N GLY A 377 15.78 5.20 -4.60
CA GLY A 377 14.84 4.33 -3.88
C GLY A 377 14.44 4.78 -2.47
N GLY A 378 14.68 6.05 -2.11
CA GLY A 378 14.24 6.65 -0.85
C GLY A 378 14.90 6.03 0.39
N LEU A 379 14.18 6.01 1.52
CA LEU A 379 14.71 5.50 2.80
C LEU A 379 14.77 3.96 2.88
N GLN A 380 14.29 3.23 1.88
CA GLN A 380 14.09 1.78 1.97
C GLN A 380 15.39 1.00 1.73
N ALA A 381 15.39 -0.29 2.10
CA ALA A 381 16.45 -1.20 1.71
C ALA A 381 16.55 -1.32 0.18
N LYS A 382 17.76 -1.58 -0.32
CA LYS A 382 18.06 -1.74 -1.75
C LYS A 382 18.68 -3.10 -2.01
N VAL A 383 18.32 -3.71 -3.15
CA VAL A 383 19.00 -4.89 -3.69
C VAL A 383 19.39 -4.59 -5.14
N VAL A 384 20.69 -4.64 -5.43
CA VAL A 384 21.26 -4.28 -6.73
C VAL A 384 22.09 -5.45 -7.23
N GLY A 385 21.73 -6.01 -8.39
CA GLY A 385 22.47 -7.14 -8.94
C GLY A 385 21.81 -7.83 -10.13
N SER A 386 22.38 -8.97 -10.49
CA SER A 386 21.84 -9.95 -11.44
C SER A 386 20.50 -10.54 -10.96
N PRO A 387 19.78 -11.30 -11.80
CA PRO A 387 18.54 -11.96 -11.38
C PRO A 387 18.75 -12.84 -10.14
N THR A 388 19.86 -13.58 -10.10
CA THR A 388 20.22 -14.49 -9.01
C THR A 388 20.43 -13.71 -7.72
N THR A 389 21.26 -12.66 -7.75
CA THR A 389 21.57 -11.83 -6.58
C THR A 389 20.31 -11.19 -6.00
N VAL A 390 19.44 -10.67 -6.87
CA VAL A 390 18.19 -10.05 -6.43
C VAL A 390 17.23 -11.09 -5.85
N ALA A 391 17.05 -12.24 -6.52
CA ALA A 391 16.20 -13.31 -6.03
C ALA A 391 16.68 -13.87 -4.68
N ASP A 392 17.99 -14.08 -4.51
CA ASP A 392 18.60 -14.49 -3.23
C ASP A 392 18.30 -13.47 -2.13
N GLY A 393 18.43 -12.17 -2.44
CA GLY A 393 18.10 -11.09 -1.52
C GLY A 393 16.64 -11.13 -1.07
N LEU A 394 15.70 -11.24 -2.01
CA LEU A 394 14.26 -11.28 -1.69
C LEU A 394 13.87 -12.57 -0.92
N GLU A 395 14.43 -13.72 -1.29
CA GLU A 395 14.20 -14.96 -0.55
C GLU A 395 14.74 -14.86 0.89
N ARG A 396 15.94 -14.30 1.08
CA ARG A 396 16.48 -14.04 2.42
C ARG A 396 15.55 -13.16 3.27
N TRP A 397 14.96 -12.13 2.68
CA TRP A 397 13.94 -11.31 3.36
C TRP A 397 12.76 -12.17 3.81
N VAL A 398 12.19 -12.99 2.92
CA VAL A 398 11.06 -13.86 3.23
C VAL A 398 11.42 -14.88 4.31
N GLU A 399 12.54 -15.57 4.20
CA GLU A 399 12.97 -16.61 5.13
C GLU A 399 13.29 -16.04 6.52
N ILE A 400 14.06 -14.95 6.59
CA ILE A 400 14.54 -14.40 7.86
C ILE A 400 13.50 -13.53 8.52
N SER A 401 12.74 -12.70 7.79
CA SER A 401 11.77 -11.79 8.41
C SER A 401 10.34 -12.32 8.45
N ASP A 402 10.06 -13.40 7.71
CA ASP A 402 8.71 -13.95 7.50
C ASP A 402 7.71 -12.94 6.92
N VAL A 403 8.20 -12.00 6.12
CA VAL A 403 7.36 -11.16 5.26
C VAL A 403 6.66 -12.01 4.20
N ASP A 404 5.52 -11.53 3.72
CA ASP A 404 4.70 -12.18 2.69
C ASP A 404 5.00 -11.63 1.29
N GLY A 405 5.67 -10.49 1.19
CA GLY A 405 6.06 -9.92 -0.09
C GLY A 405 6.60 -8.51 -0.03
N PHE A 406 6.59 -7.83 -1.18
CA PHE A 406 7.30 -6.60 -1.42
C PHE A 406 6.45 -5.54 -2.14
N ASN A 407 6.52 -4.31 -1.62
CA ASN A 407 6.18 -3.09 -2.37
C ASN A 407 7.45 -2.63 -3.09
N LEU A 408 7.52 -2.91 -4.40
CA LEU A 408 8.70 -2.63 -5.23
C LEU A 408 8.67 -1.18 -5.71
N ALA A 409 9.52 -0.35 -5.11
CA ALA A 409 9.71 1.05 -5.51
C ALA A 409 10.42 1.15 -6.86
N HIS A 410 9.96 2.06 -7.72
CA HIS A 410 10.61 2.37 -8.99
C HIS A 410 11.65 3.49 -8.84
N ILE A 411 12.70 3.45 -9.66
CA ILE A 411 13.64 4.56 -9.86
C ILE A 411 13.27 5.30 -11.15
N VAL A 412 12.99 4.53 -12.20
CA VAL A 412 12.44 5.01 -13.47
C VAL A 412 11.16 4.23 -13.79
N ASN A 413 10.13 4.89 -14.31
CA ASN A 413 8.84 4.24 -14.59
C ASN A 413 8.44 4.49 -16.05
N PRO A 414 8.20 3.44 -16.85
CA PRO A 414 8.07 2.02 -16.48
C PRO A 414 9.38 1.23 -16.37
N GLY A 415 10.54 1.81 -16.71
CA GLY A 415 11.78 1.05 -16.90
C GLY A 415 12.20 0.11 -15.76
N THR A 416 11.99 0.47 -14.49
CA THR A 416 12.26 -0.44 -13.36
C THR A 416 11.36 -1.67 -13.40
N PHE A 417 10.07 -1.50 -13.73
CA PHE A 417 9.13 -2.62 -13.82
C PHE A 417 9.40 -3.48 -15.06
N GLU A 418 9.80 -2.88 -16.19
CA GLU A 418 10.26 -3.62 -17.38
C GLU A 418 11.45 -4.52 -17.03
N ASP A 419 12.46 -3.98 -16.35
CA ASP A 419 13.64 -4.74 -15.93
C ASP A 419 13.27 -5.88 -14.96
N ILE A 420 12.34 -5.64 -14.03
CA ILE A 420 11.84 -6.71 -13.13
C ILE A 420 11.13 -7.81 -13.91
N VAL A 421 10.32 -7.46 -14.90
CA VAL A 421 9.59 -8.42 -15.74
C VAL A 421 10.54 -9.24 -16.60
N GLU A 422 11.56 -8.61 -17.16
CA GLU A 422 12.55 -9.23 -18.03
C GLU A 422 13.52 -10.13 -17.26
N PHE A 423 14.10 -9.61 -16.19
CA PHE A 423 15.24 -10.25 -15.52
C PHE A 423 14.83 -11.02 -14.26
N LEU A 424 14.04 -10.42 -13.37
CA LEU A 424 13.78 -10.99 -12.04
C LEU A 424 12.65 -12.03 -12.03
N LEU A 425 11.51 -11.74 -12.68
CA LEU A 425 10.35 -12.64 -12.63
C LEU A 425 10.62 -14.05 -13.19
N PRO A 426 11.37 -14.24 -14.30
CA PRO A 426 11.73 -15.57 -14.76
C PRO A 426 12.51 -16.37 -13.70
N GLU A 427 13.43 -15.72 -12.99
CA GLU A 427 14.23 -16.36 -11.96
C GLU A 427 13.40 -16.74 -10.73
N LEU A 428 12.52 -15.84 -10.24
CA LEU A 428 11.60 -16.15 -9.14
C LEU A 428 10.65 -17.31 -9.48
N ARG A 429 10.20 -17.40 -10.74
CA ARG A 429 9.35 -18.50 -11.22
C ARG A 429 10.11 -19.82 -11.30
N ARG A 430 11.34 -19.80 -11.84
CA ARG A 430 12.23 -20.98 -11.89
C ARG A 430 12.48 -21.57 -10.50
N ARG A 431 12.55 -20.70 -9.47
CA ARG A 431 12.71 -21.08 -8.06
C ARG A 431 11.41 -21.52 -7.37
N GLY A 432 10.26 -21.36 -8.02
CA GLY A 432 8.94 -21.67 -7.45
C GLY A 432 8.44 -20.65 -6.41
N CYS A 433 9.02 -19.45 -6.35
CA CYS A 433 8.67 -18.39 -5.40
C CYS A 433 7.65 -17.39 -5.96
N SER A 434 7.34 -17.48 -7.25
CA SER A 434 6.31 -16.71 -7.91
C SER A 434 5.55 -17.59 -8.89
N GLU A 435 4.22 -17.58 -8.78
CA GLU A 435 3.32 -18.22 -9.73
C GLU A 435 2.63 -17.18 -10.62
N ARG A 436 2.27 -17.56 -11.84
CA ARG A 436 1.45 -16.72 -12.70
C ARG A 436 0.04 -16.63 -12.10
N MET A 437 -0.40 -15.41 -11.77
CA MET A 437 -1.69 -15.20 -11.13
C MET A 437 -2.85 -15.61 -12.05
N LEU A 438 -3.64 -16.59 -11.62
CA LEU A 438 -4.90 -16.99 -12.25
C LEU A 438 -6.07 -16.25 -11.59
N ARG A 439 -7.08 -15.85 -12.37
CA ARG A 439 -8.27 -15.08 -11.93
C ARG A 439 -8.97 -15.64 -10.67
N LYS A 440 -8.97 -16.97 -10.48
CA LYS A 440 -9.54 -17.63 -9.28
C LYS A 440 -8.75 -17.34 -8.00
N LYS A 441 -7.43 -17.12 -8.07
CA LYS A 441 -6.56 -16.81 -6.92
C LYS A 441 -6.64 -15.33 -6.50
N VAL A 442 -6.88 -14.41 -7.44
CA VAL A 442 -7.14 -12.98 -7.15
C VAL A 442 -8.34 -12.83 -6.23
N LEU A 443 -9.46 -13.47 -6.59
CA LEU A 443 -10.67 -13.48 -5.78
C LEU A 443 -10.45 -14.19 -4.44
N GLN A 444 -9.44 -15.05 -4.29
CA GLN A 444 -9.13 -15.74 -3.03
C GLN A 444 -8.25 -14.89 -2.10
N LEU A 445 -7.33 -14.08 -2.66
CA LEU A 445 -6.61 -13.03 -1.94
C LEU A 445 -7.56 -11.89 -1.54
N ALA A 446 -8.46 -11.47 -2.44
CA ALA A 446 -9.52 -10.50 -2.15
C ALA A 446 -10.59 -11.06 -1.19
N LYS A 447 -10.80 -12.38 -1.15
CA LYS A 447 -11.63 -13.07 -0.14
C LYS A 447 -10.89 -13.34 1.19
N CYS A 448 -9.60 -13.00 1.30
CA CYS A 448 -9.01 -12.74 2.61
C CYS A 448 -9.48 -11.40 3.20
N SER A 449 -10.40 -10.69 2.51
CA SER A 449 -11.34 -9.71 3.09
C SER A 449 -11.58 -10.12 4.52
N LEU A 450 -11.33 -9.21 5.49
CA LEU A 450 -11.63 -9.45 6.91
C LEU A 450 -12.83 -10.37 6.96
N ASP A 451 -12.64 -11.59 7.48
CA ASP A 451 -13.76 -12.53 7.60
C ASP A 451 -14.91 -11.68 8.13
N ARG A 452 -16.04 -11.69 7.42
CA ARG A 452 -17.13 -10.76 7.72
C ARG A 452 -17.52 -10.84 9.21
N SER A 453 -17.21 -11.96 9.85
CA SER A 453 -17.22 -12.15 11.30
C SER A 453 -16.42 -11.09 12.09
N VAL A 454 -15.24 -10.66 11.63
CA VAL A 454 -14.40 -9.61 12.24
C VAL A 454 -15.04 -8.23 12.09
N CYS A 455 -15.50 -7.85 10.88
CA CYS A 455 -16.24 -6.59 10.71
C CYS A 455 -17.52 -6.59 11.57
N GLN A 456 -18.26 -7.70 11.59
CA GLN A 456 -19.45 -7.85 12.43
C GLN A 456 -19.10 -7.82 13.93
N LYS A 457 -17.98 -8.41 14.35
CA LYS A 457 -17.49 -8.37 15.74
C LYS A 457 -17.16 -6.93 16.14
N ILE A 458 -16.45 -6.19 15.31
CA ILE A 458 -16.15 -4.77 15.54
C ILE A 458 -17.45 -3.96 15.65
N ILE A 459 -18.42 -4.18 14.75
CA ILE A 459 -19.74 -3.55 14.82
C ILE A 459 -20.46 -3.88 16.13
N LEU A 460 -20.43 -5.15 16.56
CA LEU A 460 -21.08 -5.62 17.79
C LEU A 460 -20.44 -5.04 19.05
N GLU A 461 -19.10 -5.02 19.13
CA GLU A 461 -18.35 -4.43 20.24
C GLU A 461 -18.69 -2.94 20.38
N ALA A 462 -18.73 -2.20 19.27
CA ALA A 462 -19.13 -0.80 19.28
C ALA A 462 -20.58 -0.61 19.76
N SER A 463 -21.52 -1.44 19.31
CA SER A 463 -22.93 -1.40 19.74
C SER A 463 -23.14 -1.72 21.22
N THR A 464 -22.23 -2.44 21.88
CA THR A 464 -22.32 -2.69 23.34
C THR A 464 -21.90 -1.49 24.19
N SER A 465 -21.15 -0.55 23.62
CA SER A 465 -20.70 0.68 24.30
C SER A 465 -21.68 1.85 24.17
N GLY A 466 -22.56 1.83 23.16
CA GLY A 466 -23.64 2.80 22.94
C GLY A 466 -24.94 2.08 22.57
N GLY A 467 -25.89 2.02 23.50
CA GLY A 467 -27.04 1.10 23.45
C GLY A 467 -28.06 1.31 22.32
N GLN A 468 -27.73 0.98 21.06
CA GLN A 468 -28.70 0.90 19.96
C GLN A 468 -28.39 -0.19 18.91
N GLY A 469 -29.48 -0.89 18.50
CA GLY A 469 -29.64 -1.62 17.24
C GLY A 469 -28.94 -2.98 17.11
N LYS A 470 -29.71 -4.09 17.17
CA LYS A 470 -29.19 -5.43 16.81
C LYS A 470 -28.86 -5.50 15.31
N PRO A 471 -27.70 -6.06 14.89
CA PRO A 471 -27.42 -6.30 13.48
C PRO A 471 -28.42 -7.29 12.87
N PHE A 472 -28.47 -7.39 11.53
CA PHE A 472 -29.19 -8.45 10.82
C PHE A 472 -28.63 -9.82 11.22
N LEU A 473 -29.07 -10.38 12.36
CA LEU A 473 -28.79 -11.77 12.75
C LEU A 473 -29.71 -12.69 11.93
N GLY A 474 -29.28 -12.97 10.70
CA GLY A 474 -29.96 -13.87 9.79
C GLY A 474 -28.95 -14.62 8.93
N ILE A 475 -28.01 -15.33 9.55
CA ILE A 475 -27.18 -16.30 8.81
C ILE A 475 -28.10 -17.47 8.41
N ARG A 476 -28.76 -17.38 7.26
CA ARG A 476 -29.01 -18.60 6.48
C ARG A 476 -27.64 -19.01 5.97
N ARG A 477 -27.10 -20.11 6.51
CA ARG A 477 -25.95 -20.80 5.92
C ARG A 477 -26.26 -21.00 4.44
N THR A 478 -25.64 -20.21 3.58
CA THR A 478 -25.59 -20.50 2.15
C THR A 478 -24.87 -21.83 2.06
N LYS A 479 -25.62 -22.91 1.76
CA LYS A 479 -25.01 -24.18 1.37
C LYS A 479 -24.06 -23.84 0.24
N ALA A 480 -22.76 -24.02 0.47
CA ALA A 480 -21.81 -24.13 -0.60
C ALA A 480 -22.35 -25.23 -1.54
N ILE A 481 -22.79 -24.83 -2.73
CA ILE A 481 -23.05 -25.78 -3.81
C ILE A 481 -21.66 -26.29 -4.20
N LEU A 482 -21.27 -27.40 -3.58
CA LEU A 482 -20.26 -28.31 -4.10
C LEU A 482 -20.80 -28.80 -5.44
N VAL A 483 -20.37 -28.18 -6.52
CA VAL A 483 -20.42 -28.83 -7.84
C VAL A 483 -19.35 -29.92 -7.78
N SER A 484 -19.77 -31.14 -7.43
CA SER A 484 -18.92 -32.32 -7.55
C SER A 484 -18.67 -32.59 -9.03
N SER A 485 -17.40 -32.53 -9.42
CA SER A 485 -16.93 -32.89 -10.75
C SER A 485 -17.11 -34.40 -10.98
N THR A 486 -18.26 -34.80 -11.53
CA THR A 486 -18.44 -36.12 -12.14
C THR A 486 -19.46 -36.03 -13.26
N CYS A 487 -18.96 -35.89 -14.49
CA CYS A 487 -19.63 -36.28 -15.74
C CYS A 487 -18.53 -36.24 -16.83
N ILE A 488 -17.80 -37.33 -17.03
CA ILE A 488 -18.03 -38.33 -18.08
C ILE A 488 -18.25 -37.66 -19.45
N TYR A 489 -17.17 -37.51 -20.21
CA TYR A 489 -17.21 -37.31 -21.65
C TYR A 489 -17.80 -38.57 -22.30
N LYS A 490 -18.93 -38.42 -23.00
CA LYS A 490 -19.38 -39.37 -24.02
C LYS A 490 -19.18 -38.72 -25.38
N VAL A 491 -18.27 -39.33 -26.14
CA VAL A 491 -18.00 -39.08 -27.55
C VAL A 491 -19.11 -39.74 -28.38
N SER A 492 -19.70 -39.00 -29.32
CA SER A 492 -20.21 -39.52 -30.61
C SER A 492 -21.03 -38.44 -31.34
N GLY A 493 -20.65 -38.14 -32.59
CA GLY A 493 -21.39 -37.28 -33.52
C GLY A 493 -20.45 -36.40 -34.33
#